data_AF-A0A327L748-F1
#
_entry.id   AF-A0A327L748-F1
#
_cell.length_a   1.000
_cell.length_b   1.000
_cell.length_c   1.000
_cell.angle_alpha   90.00
_cell.angle_beta   90.00
_cell.angle_gamma   90.00
#
_symmetry.space_group_name_H-M   'P 1'
#
loop_
_entity.id
_entity.type
_entity.pdbx_description
1 polymer ?
#
loop_
_entity_poly.entity_id
_entity_poly.type
_entity_poly.pdbx_seq_one_letter_code
_entity_poly.pdbx_strand_id
1 'polypeptide(L)'
;MRACRICGRASRGFFFAHLLRADLYPTYAFCSRRCQDAGAAIAKRRNGMIDKTDTETKAIKAARQSFAEVIGELGLMPEFEGRSAAEIDRIIEACVDGFRDAMGRIALNDDIPF
;
A
#
# COMPACT_ATOMS: atom_id res chain seq x y z
N MET A 1 -17.33 -17.73 11.94
CA MET A 1 -15.96 -17.67 12.53
C MET A 1 -14.97 -17.76 11.38
N ARG A 2 -13.96 -16.88 11.30
CA ARG A 2 -13.00 -16.85 10.18
C ARG A 2 -11.94 -17.96 10.36
N ALA A 3 -11.48 -18.55 9.26
CA ALA A 3 -10.41 -19.53 9.29
C ALA A 3 -9.03 -18.86 9.48
N CYS A 4 -8.12 -19.53 10.17
CA CYS A 4 -6.73 -19.10 10.33
C CYS A 4 -6.05 -19.04 8.97
N ARG A 5 -5.45 -17.89 8.62
CA ARG A 5 -4.79 -17.69 7.33
C ARG A 5 -3.55 -18.56 7.13
N ILE A 6 -2.96 -19.08 8.22
CA ILE A 6 -1.76 -19.92 8.16
C ILE A 6 -2.10 -21.42 8.12
N CYS A 7 -3.02 -21.88 8.96
CA CYS A 7 -3.24 -23.32 9.16
C CYS A 7 -4.70 -23.77 8.99
N GLY A 8 -5.62 -22.89 8.60
CA GLY A 8 -7.02 -23.22 8.33
C GLY A 8 -7.90 -23.48 9.57
N ARG A 9 -7.33 -23.64 10.78
CA ARG A 9 -8.10 -23.83 12.02
C ARG A 9 -8.98 -22.62 12.35
N ALA A 10 -10.02 -22.83 13.14
CA ALA A 10 -10.87 -21.75 13.64
C ALA A 10 -10.07 -20.65 14.37
N SER A 11 -10.32 -19.38 14.02
CA SER A 11 -9.67 -18.22 14.65
C SER A 11 -10.03 -18.07 16.12
N ARG A 12 -9.11 -17.56 16.95
CA ARG A 12 -9.33 -17.35 18.39
C ARG A 12 -9.06 -15.92 18.84
N GLY A 13 -9.51 -14.94 18.06
CA GLY A 13 -9.42 -13.51 18.41
C GLY A 13 -8.13 -12.80 17.98
N PHE A 14 -7.16 -13.49 17.40
CA PHE A 14 -5.98 -12.86 16.78
C PHE A 14 -6.30 -12.43 15.35
N PHE A 15 -6.05 -11.16 15.00
CA PHE A 15 -6.27 -10.65 13.65
C PHE A 15 -5.28 -9.55 13.27
N PHE A 16 -5.22 -9.27 11.97
CA PHE A 16 -4.61 -8.09 11.39
C PHE A 16 -5.64 -7.42 10.47
N ALA A 17 -5.80 -6.11 10.62
CA ALA A 17 -6.49 -5.23 9.68
C ALA A 17 -5.64 -3.97 9.53
N HIS A 18 -5.35 -3.58 8.29
CA HIS A 18 -4.58 -2.37 8.05
C HIS A 18 -5.31 -1.15 8.63
N LEU A 19 -4.60 -0.32 9.40
CA LEU A 19 -5.13 0.85 10.11
C LEU A 19 -6.36 0.57 11.00
N LEU A 20 -6.60 -0.69 11.39
CA LEU A 20 -7.80 -1.14 12.09
C LEU A 20 -9.12 -0.83 11.34
N ARG A 21 -9.06 -0.52 10.04
CA ARG A 21 -10.20 -0.24 9.17
C ARG A 21 -10.65 -1.49 8.44
N ALA A 22 -11.32 -2.39 9.17
CA ALA A 22 -11.84 -3.64 8.64
C ALA A 22 -12.97 -3.46 7.59
N ASP A 23 -13.54 -2.26 7.53
CA ASP A 23 -14.50 -1.80 6.52
C ASP A 23 -13.84 -1.50 5.17
N LEU A 24 -12.57 -1.09 5.18
CA LEU A 24 -11.84 -0.69 3.97
C LEU A 24 -10.80 -1.72 3.52
N TYR A 25 -10.21 -2.47 4.45
CA TYR A 25 -9.07 -3.34 4.18
C TYR A 25 -9.33 -4.81 4.51
N PRO A 26 -8.65 -5.74 3.80
CA PRO A 26 -8.71 -7.16 4.13
C PRO A 26 -8.29 -7.45 5.57
N THR A 27 -9.11 -8.24 6.25
CA THR A 27 -8.83 -8.75 7.59
C THR A 27 -8.25 -10.16 7.52
N TYR A 28 -7.10 -10.40 8.13
CA TYR A 28 -6.52 -11.74 8.27
C TYR A 28 -6.67 -12.24 9.71
N ALA A 29 -7.30 -13.41 9.89
CA ALA A 29 -7.51 -14.02 11.20
C ALA A 29 -6.52 -15.15 11.48
N PHE A 30 -6.20 -15.36 12.76
CA PHE A 30 -5.24 -16.38 13.21
C PHE A 30 -5.80 -17.17 14.41
N CYS A 31 -5.42 -18.44 14.52
CA CYS A 31 -5.86 -19.31 15.62
C CYS A 31 -5.01 -19.17 16.90
N SER A 32 -3.83 -18.57 16.81
CA SER A 32 -2.88 -18.40 17.93
C SER A 32 -1.86 -17.29 17.64
N ARG A 33 -1.19 -16.79 18.69
CA ARG A 33 -0.06 -15.85 18.57
C ARG A 33 1.03 -16.38 17.64
N ARG A 34 1.36 -17.67 17.75
CA ARG A 34 2.33 -18.34 16.84
C ARG A 34 1.95 -18.23 15.36
N CYS A 35 0.67 -18.38 15.02
CA CYS A 35 0.22 -18.21 13.64
C CYS A 35 0.22 -16.74 13.20
N GLN A 36 -0.08 -15.81 14.10
CA GLN A 36 0.03 -14.38 13.82
C GLN A 36 1.48 -13.98 13.55
N ASP A 37 2.43 -14.46 14.34
CA ASP A 37 3.86 -14.19 14.16
C ASP A 37 4.39 -14.78 12.85
N ALA A 38 3.95 -15.98 12.48
CA ALA A 38 4.26 -16.57 11.18
C ALA A 38 3.71 -15.72 10.01
N GLY A 39 2.49 -15.20 10.14
CA GLY A 39 1.90 -14.27 9.18
C GLY A 39 2.70 -12.96 9.08
N ALA A 40 3.09 -12.38 10.21
CA ALA A 40 3.93 -11.18 10.26
C ALA A 40 5.30 -11.42 9.65
N ALA A 41 5.92 -12.58 9.88
CA ALA A 41 7.19 -12.95 9.27
C ALA A 41 7.08 -13.11 7.75
N ILE A 42 5.98 -13.68 7.24
CA ILE A 42 5.71 -13.75 5.80
C ILE A 42 5.54 -12.35 5.21
N ALA A 43 4.75 -11.49 5.86
CA ALA A 43 4.57 -10.11 5.43
C ALA A 43 5.91 -9.36 5.40
N LYS A 44 6.74 -9.51 6.45
CA LYS A 44 8.07 -8.91 6.53
C LYS A 44 9.00 -9.41 5.41
N ARG A 45 9.01 -10.72 5.12
CA ARG A 45 9.79 -11.28 3.98
C ARG A 45 9.34 -10.76 2.62
N ARG A 46 8.08 -10.38 2.49
CA ARG A 46 7.51 -9.76 1.29
C ARG A 46 7.52 -8.23 1.36
N ASN A 47 8.24 -7.63 2.30
CA ASN A 47 8.31 -6.18 2.50
C ASN A 47 6.94 -5.51 2.71
N GLY A 48 5.96 -6.24 3.26
CA GLY A 48 4.58 -5.76 3.41
C GLY A 48 3.80 -5.67 2.08
N MET A 49 4.41 -6.03 0.95
CA MET A 49 3.80 -5.92 -0.36
C MET A 49 2.87 -7.11 -0.64
N ILE A 50 1.58 -6.80 -0.72
CA ILE A 50 0.64 -7.50 -1.58
C ILE A 50 0.87 -6.91 -2.98
N ASP A 51 0.91 -7.73 -4.03
CA ASP A 51 0.99 -7.21 -5.40
C ASP A 51 -0.05 -6.10 -5.59
N LYS A 52 0.29 -5.05 -6.35
CA LYS A 52 -0.64 -3.95 -6.62
C LYS A 52 -1.97 -4.52 -7.07
N THR A 53 -3.03 -4.12 -6.38
CA THR A 53 -4.38 -4.47 -6.78
C THR A 53 -4.68 -3.89 -8.17
N ASP A 54 -5.65 -4.48 -8.88
CA ASP A 54 -6.11 -3.94 -10.16
C ASP A 54 -6.56 -2.48 -10.03
N THR A 55 -7.12 -2.12 -8.87
CA THR A 55 -7.53 -0.75 -8.54
C THR A 55 -6.33 0.19 -8.44
N GLU A 56 -5.27 -0.21 -7.75
CA GLU A 56 -4.03 0.60 -7.64
C GLU A 56 -3.37 0.77 -9.01
N THR A 57 -3.33 -0.28 -9.83
CA THR A 57 -2.82 -0.20 -11.21
C THR A 57 -3.64 0.78 -12.06
N LYS A 58 -4.97 0.76 -11.93
CA LYS A 58 -5.86 1.72 -12.62
C LYS A 58 -5.65 3.14 -12.12
N ALA A 59 -5.48 3.33 -10.81
CA ALA A 59 -5.25 4.65 -10.21
C ALA A 59 -3.94 5.28 -10.71
N ILE A 60 -2.86 4.49 -10.79
CA ILE A 60 -1.58 4.97 -11.33
C ILE A 60 -1.72 5.38 -12.80
N LYS A 61 -2.40 4.58 -13.61
CA LYS A 61 -2.67 4.92 -15.02
C LYS A 61 -3.50 6.20 -15.16
N ALA A 62 -4.49 6.41 -14.30
CA ALA A 62 -5.31 7.62 -14.31
C ALA A 62 -4.50 8.87 -13.93
N ALA A 63 -3.55 8.75 -13.00
CA ALA A 63 -2.69 9.84 -12.56
C ALA A 63 -1.74 10.39 -13.66
N ARG A 64 -1.51 9.61 -14.74
CA ARG A 64 -0.65 10.03 -15.85
C ARG A 64 -1.15 11.30 -16.55
N GLN A 65 -2.46 11.51 -16.62
CA GLN A 65 -3.02 12.70 -17.25
C GLN A 65 -2.61 13.95 -16.47
N SER A 66 -2.88 13.98 -15.16
CA SER A 66 -2.51 15.11 -14.30
C SER A 66 -0.99 15.31 -14.27
N PHE A 67 -0.21 14.23 -14.32
CA PHE A 67 1.24 14.32 -14.46
C PHE A 67 1.65 15.03 -15.76
N ALA A 68 1.11 14.60 -16.90
CA ALA A 68 1.43 15.19 -18.21
C ALA A 68 1.00 16.67 -18.31
N GLU A 69 -0.15 17.03 -17.73
CA GLU A 69 -0.63 18.42 -17.66
C GLU A 69 0.40 19.32 -16.94
N VAL A 70 0.81 18.94 -15.73
CA VAL A 70 1.78 19.71 -14.94
C VAL A 70 3.15 19.78 -15.63
N ILE A 71 3.63 18.68 -16.19
CA ILE A 71 4.91 18.66 -16.94
C ILE A 71 4.84 19.57 -18.18
N GLY A 72 3.69 19.59 -18.87
CA GLY A 72 3.42 20.50 -19.98
C GLY A 72 3.44 21.97 -19.57
N GLU A 73 2.75 22.32 -18.48
CA GLU A 73 2.72 23.68 -17.94
C GLU A 73 4.11 24.19 -17.52
N LEU A 74 4.93 23.30 -16.96
CA LEU A 74 6.30 23.61 -16.55
C LEU A 74 7.31 23.63 -17.72
N GLY A 75 6.89 23.27 -18.94
CA GLY A 75 7.77 23.22 -20.11
C GLY A 75 8.77 22.07 -20.07
N LEU A 76 8.51 21.03 -19.27
CA LEU A 76 9.40 19.89 -19.05
C LEU A 76 9.11 18.69 -19.97
N MET A 77 8.19 18.84 -20.93
CA MET A 77 7.82 17.76 -21.85
C MET A 77 9.02 17.15 -22.61
N PRO A 78 10.00 17.92 -23.11
CA PRO A 78 11.15 17.36 -23.84
C PRO A 78 11.94 16.31 -23.05
N GLU A 79 12.02 16.43 -21.73
CA GLU A 79 12.73 15.51 -20.84
C GLU A 79 12.00 14.16 -20.66
N PHE A 80 10.71 14.11 -20.96
CA PHE A 80 9.87 12.92 -20.88
C PHE A 80 9.57 12.30 -22.25
N GLU A 81 9.98 12.94 -23.35
CA GLU A 81 9.85 12.37 -24.69
C GLU A 81 10.61 11.03 -24.79
N GLY A 82 9.95 10.01 -25.34
CA GLY A 82 10.52 8.67 -25.49
C GLY A 82 10.53 7.81 -24.23
N ARG A 83 10.09 8.32 -23.07
CA ARG A 83 9.91 7.50 -21.86
C ARG A 83 8.73 6.55 -22.02
N SER A 84 8.93 5.31 -21.58
CA SER A 84 7.88 4.31 -21.56
C SER A 84 6.83 4.61 -20.48
N ALA A 85 5.62 4.11 -20.70
CA ALA A 85 4.54 4.24 -19.73
C ALA A 85 4.88 3.62 -18.35
N ALA A 86 5.81 2.65 -18.29
CA ALA A 86 6.28 2.04 -17.05
C ALA A 86 7.30 2.91 -16.31
N GLU A 87 8.14 3.67 -17.03
CA GLU A 87 9.04 4.65 -16.41
C GLU A 87 8.24 5.81 -15.79
N ILE A 88 7.19 6.27 -16.48
CA ILE A 88 6.27 7.28 -15.93
C ILE A 88 5.54 6.75 -14.69
N ASP A 89 5.03 5.52 -14.74
CA ASP A 89 4.39 4.90 -13.57
C ASP A 89 5.33 4.85 -12.37
N ARG A 90 6.61 4.50 -12.59
CA ARG A 90 7.61 4.45 -11.52
C ARG A 90 7.81 5.81 -10.85
N ILE A 91 7.78 6.90 -11.62
CA ILE A 91 7.89 8.27 -11.07
C ILE A 91 6.67 8.60 -10.23
N ILE A 92 5.46 8.36 -10.77
CA ILE A 92 4.20 8.59 -10.05
C ILE A 92 4.18 7.80 -8.75
N GLU A 93 4.54 6.52 -8.79
CA GLU A 93 4.63 5.65 -7.62
C GLU A 93 5.59 6.22 -6.56
N ALA A 94 6.80 6.60 -6.96
CA ALA A 94 7.78 7.17 -6.03
C ALA A 94 7.28 8.44 -5.33
N CYS A 95 6.57 9.33 -6.06
CA CYS A 95 5.96 10.52 -5.50
C CYS A 95 4.82 10.19 -4.52
N VAL A 96 3.94 9.27 -4.89
CA VAL A 96 2.79 8.87 -4.06
C VAL A 96 3.24 8.15 -2.78
N ASP A 97 4.21 7.25 -2.89
CA ASP A 97 4.77 6.52 -1.74
C ASP A 97 5.50 7.48 -0.79
N GLY A 98 6.34 8.38 -1.32
CA GLY A 98 7.01 9.39 -0.51
C GLY A 98 6.04 10.34 0.19
N PHE A 99 4.95 10.74 -0.49
CA PHE A 99 3.88 11.54 0.10
C PHE A 99 3.17 10.79 1.24
N ARG A 100 2.77 9.53 1.01
CA ARG A 100 2.09 8.69 2.02
C ARG A 100 2.98 8.43 3.23
N ASP A 101 4.26 8.17 3.02
CA ASP A 101 5.23 7.97 4.10
C ASP A 101 5.43 9.24 4.93
N ALA A 102 5.50 10.40 4.27
CA ALA A 102 5.58 11.69 4.96
C ALA A 102 4.31 11.95 5.78
N MET A 103 3.13 11.77 5.18
CA MET A 103 1.84 11.91 5.87
C MET A 103 1.73 10.96 7.07
N GLY A 104 2.17 9.70 6.91
CA GLY A 104 2.21 8.73 8.00
C GLY A 104 3.12 9.16 9.14
N ARG A 105 4.32 9.67 8.85
CA ARG A 105 5.24 10.19 9.88
C ARG A 105 4.67 11.42 10.60
N ILE A 106 4.05 12.35 9.86
CA ILE A 106 3.42 13.54 10.44
C ILE A 106 2.26 13.13 11.34
N ALA A 107 1.36 12.28 10.87
CA ALA A 107 0.21 11.81 11.66
C ALA A 107 0.60 10.99 12.90
N LEU A 108 1.80 10.37 12.92
CA LEU A 108 2.33 9.69 14.11
C LEU A 108 3.04 10.64 15.08
N ASN A 109 3.49 11.81 14.60
CA ASN A 109 4.13 12.84 15.42
C ASN A 109 3.13 13.87 15.97
N ASP A 110 2.02 14.10 15.26
CA ASP A 110 0.87 14.87 15.72
C ASP A 110 -0.01 13.95 16.59
N ASP A 111 0.32 13.88 17.88
CA ASP A 111 -0.52 13.32 18.96
C ASP A 111 -1.10 11.90 18.72
N ILE A 112 -0.42 10.91 19.29
CA ILE A 112 -1.13 9.80 19.93
C ILE A 112 -1.13 10.08 21.45
N PRO A 113 -2.17 10.71 22.02
CA PRO A 113 -2.40 10.69 23.45
C PRO A 113 -3.10 9.35 23.78
N PHE A 114 -2.37 8.25 23.66
CA PHE A 114 -2.62 6.96 24.32
C PHE A 114 -1.38 6.06 24.31
#